data_AF-A0A4D4JLN8-F1
#
_entry.id   AF-A0A4D4JLN8-F1
#
_cell.length_a   1.000
_cell.length_b   1.000
_cell.length_c   1.000
_cell.angle_alpha   90.00
_cell.angle_beta   90.00
_cell.angle_gamma   90.00
#
_symmetry.space_group_name_H-M   'P 1'
#
loop_
_entity.id
_entity.type
_entity.pdbx_description
1 polymer ?
#
loop_
_entity_poly.entity_id
_entity_poly.type
_entity_poly.pdbx_seq_one_letter_code
_entity_poly.pdbx_strand_id
1 'polypeptide(L)'
;MGLGTGGQWCDAAKRGDAAPGPAPRTRLACGRQRRALAFLAPCPPALAEAAPEICRDAPGFDRVAFHQGFNAKVVGFFQQHLAAGKAP
;
A
#
# COMPACT_ATOMS: atom_id res chain seq x y z
N MET A 1 -19.43 -4.74 18.93
CA MET A 1 -19.01 -5.13 17.57
C MET A 1 -19.47 -4.03 16.63
N GLY A 2 -18.68 -2.97 16.47
CA GLY A 2 -19.05 -1.82 15.64
C GLY A 2 -18.46 -1.96 14.25
N LEU A 3 -19.29 -2.20 13.24
CA LEU A 3 -18.90 -2.10 11.84
C LEU A 3 -18.69 -0.61 11.52
N GLY A 4 -17.49 -0.09 11.82
CA GLY A 4 -17.10 1.23 11.32
C GLY A 4 -17.22 1.23 9.80
N THR A 5 -17.89 2.21 9.22
CA THR A 5 -17.96 2.40 7.77
C THR A 5 -16.54 2.53 7.21
N GLY A 6 -16.30 2.14 5.96
CA GLY A 6 -14.95 2.07 5.38
C GLY A 6 -14.10 3.36 5.52
N GLY A 7 -14.74 4.53 5.64
CA GLY A 7 -14.05 5.80 5.94
C GLY A 7 -13.42 5.87 7.33
N GLN A 8 -14.09 5.31 8.35
CA GLN A 8 -13.63 5.35 9.74
C GLN A 8 -12.33 4.55 9.97
N TRP A 9 -12.18 3.44 9.23
CA TRP A 9 -10.95 2.63 9.23
C TRP A 9 -9.78 3.37 8.57
N CYS A 10 -10.09 4.10 7.51
CA CYS A 10 -9.12 4.92 6.80
C CYS A 10 -8.55 6.03 7.68
N ASP A 11 -9.41 6.68 8.48
CA ASP A 11 -8.99 7.74 9.40
C ASP A 11 -8.19 7.20 10.59
N ALA A 12 -8.57 6.05 11.14
CA ALA A 12 -7.81 5.39 12.21
C ALA A 12 -6.40 4.95 11.73
N ALA A 13 -6.31 4.36 10.54
CA ALA A 13 -5.02 3.98 9.95
C ALA A 13 -4.10 5.19 9.67
N LYS A 14 -4.67 6.35 9.33
CA LYS A 14 -3.92 7.61 9.12
C LYS A 14 -3.32 8.16 10.41
N ARG A 15 -4.00 8.00 11.54
CA ARG A 15 -3.53 8.47 12.86
C ARG A 15 -2.51 7.53 13.51
N GLY A 16 -2.29 6.34 12.93
CA GLY A 16 -1.44 5.33 13.52
C GLY A 16 -2.08 4.67 14.75
N ASP A 17 -3.41 4.81 14.90
CA ASP A 17 -4.14 4.22 16.01
C ASP A 17 -4.08 2.70 15.89
N ALA A 18 -3.46 2.03 16.87
CA ALA A 18 -3.52 0.59 16.97
C ALA A 18 -4.96 0.19 17.33
N ALA A 19 -5.60 -0.64 16.50
CA ALA A 19 -6.84 -1.27 16.90
C ALA A 19 -6.60 -2.10 18.18
N PRO A 20 -7.52 -2.10 19.16
CA PRO A 20 -7.37 -2.93 20.34
C PRO A 20 -7.39 -4.41 19.94
N GLY A 21 -6.28 -5.12 20.22
CA GLY A 21 -6.10 -6.54 19.91
C GLY A 21 -4.66 -6.89 19.52
N PRO A 22 -4.34 -8.18 19.33
CA PRO A 22 -3.04 -8.58 18.77
C PRO A 22 -2.86 -7.94 17.40
N ALA A 23 -1.63 -7.47 17.12
CA ALA A 23 -1.34 -6.80 15.86
C ALA A 23 -1.77 -7.69 14.69
N PRO A 24 -2.64 -7.20 13.79
CA PRO A 24 -3.08 -8.01 12.66
C PRO A 24 -1.87 -8.33 11.78
N ARG A 25 -1.83 -9.57 11.27
CA ARG A 25 -0.87 -9.96 10.23
C ARG A 25 -1.11 -9.17 8.93
N THR A 26 -2.24 -8.51 8.79
CA THR A 26 -2.58 -7.66 7.66
C THR A 26 -2.37 -6.19 8.00
N ARG A 27 -1.64 -5.47 7.14
CA ARG A 27 -1.53 -4.00 7.21
C ARG A 27 -2.35 -3.38 6.09
N LEU A 28 -3.36 -2.60 6.44
CA LEU A 28 -4.20 -1.86 5.50
C LEU A 28 -3.55 -0.51 5.16
N ALA A 29 -3.42 -0.19 3.89
CA ALA A 29 -2.95 1.12 3.42
C ALA A 29 -4.14 1.96 2.95
N CYS A 30 -4.43 3.06 3.65
CA CYS A 30 -5.44 4.01 3.21
C CYS A 30 -4.84 5.10 2.30
N GLY A 31 -5.13 5.03 1.01
CA GLY A 31 -4.81 6.07 0.02
C GLY A 31 -5.85 7.19 -0.01
N ARG A 32 -5.46 8.41 -0.40
CA ARG A 32 -6.39 9.54 -0.67
C ARG A 32 -6.94 9.54 -2.11
N GLN A 33 -6.62 8.53 -2.92
CA GLN A 33 -6.74 8.59 -4.38
C GLN A 33 -7.83 7.66 -4.89
N ARG A 34 -8.56 8.11 -5.91
CA ARG A 34 -9.62 7.33 -6.57
C ARG A 34 -9.07 6.30 -7.57
N ARG A 35 -7.77 6.35 -7.91
CA ARG A 35 -7.10 5.35 -8.76
C ARG A 35 -6.18 4.48 -7.91
N ALA A 36 -6.56 3.22 -7.74
CA ALA A 36 -5.83 2.25 -6.92
C ALA A 36 -4.64 1.59 -7.64
N LEU A 37 -4.29 2.01 -8.87
CA LEU A 37 -3.30 1.32 -9.71
C LEU A 37 -1.83 1.69 -9.40
N ALA A 38 -1.59 2.50 -8.37
CA ALA A 38 -0.25 2.89 -7.94
C ALA A 38 0.62 1.74 -7.39
N PHE A 39 0.04 0.55 -7.12
CA PHE A 39 0.82 -0.65 -6.79
C PHE A 39 1.51 -1.26 -8.01
N LEU A 40 1.06 -0.92 -9.23
CA LEU A 40 1.74 -1.33 -10.45
C LEU A 40 3.03 -0.54 -10.57
N ALA A 41 4.12 -1.23 -10.91
CA ALA A 41 5.45 -0.65 -11.08
C ALA A 41 5.42 0.65 -11.92
N PRO A 42 6.35 1.59 -11.69
CA PRO A 42 6.45 2.80 -12.47
C PRO A 42 6.39 2.51 -13.99
N CYS A 43 5.43 3.16 -14.67
CA CYS A 43 5.26 2.94 -16.10
C CYS A 43 6.44 3.55 -16.88
N PRO A 44 6.97 2.86 -17.90
CA PRO A 44 7.86 3.50 -18.86
C PRO A 44 7.09 4.57 -19.67
N PRO A 45 7.77 5.60 -20.21
CA PRO A 45 7.11 6.72 -20.88
C PRO A 45 6.15 6.31 -22.01
N ALA A 46 6.54 5.35 -22.85
CA ALA A 46 5.71 4.88 -23.96
C ALA A 46 4.37 4.28 -23.48
N LEU A 47 4.38 3.56 -22.35
CA LEU A 47 3.17 2.98 -21.78
C LEU A 47 2.30 4.04 -21.09
N ALA A 48 2.91 5.08 -20.52
CA ALA A 48 2.19 6.20 -19.92
C ALA A 48 1.36 6.99 -20.94
N GLU A 49 1.84 7.07 -22.19
CA GLU A 49 1.09 7.66 -23.30
C GLU A 49 0.02 6.71 -23.86
N ALA A 50 0.33 5.41 -23.98
CA ALA A 50 -0.59 4.43 -24.55
C ALA A 50 -1.76 4.05 -23.61
N ALA A 51 -1.55 4.08 -22.29
CA ALA A 51 -2.53 3.67 -21.27
C ALA A 51 -2.58 4.66 -20.08
N PRO A 52 -2.98 5.93 -20.33
CA PRO A 52 -2.95 6.98 -19.31
C PRO A 52 -3.87 6.69 -18.12
N GLU A 53 -4.94 5.91 -18.29
CA GLU A 53 -5.83 5.48 -17.22
C GLU A 53 -5.17 4.51 -16.23
N ILE A 54 -4.13 3.80 -16.65
CA ILE A 54 -3.33 2.91 -15.80
C ILE A 54 -2.16 3.66 -15.17
N CYS A 55 -1.51 4.49 -15.98
CA CYS A 55 -0.21 5.05 -15.66
C CYS A 55 -0.24 6.47 -15.10
N ARG A 56 -1.28 7.28 -15.36
CA ARG A 56 -1.37 8.63 -14.80
C ARG A 56 -1.97 8.59 -13.40
N ASP A 57 -1.16 8.99 -12.43
CA ASP A 57 -1.57 9.13 -11.06
C ASP A 57 -2.26 10.46 -10.79
N ALA A 58 -2.85 10.59 -9.60
CA ALA A 58 -3.40 11.86 -9.15
C ALA A 58 -2.29 12.93 -9.06
N PRO A 59 -2.60 14.21 -9.36
CA PRO A 59 -1.64 15.30 -9.19
C PRO A 59 -1.00 15.30 -7.80
N GLY A 60 0.32 15.51 -7.75
CA GLY A 60 1.09 15.51 -6.50
C GLY A 60 1.38 14.13 -5.91
N PHE A 61 1.03 13.04 -6.61
CA PHE A 61 1.50 11.70 -6.24
C PHE A 61 2.81 11.37 -6.93
N ASP A 62 3.80 10.96 -6.12
CA ASP A 62 5.05 10.40 -6.60
C ASP A 62 5.00 8.87 -6.49
N ARG A 63 4.76 8.21 -7.62
CA ARG A 63 4.73 6.75 -7.72
C ARG A 63 6.08 6.12 -7.37
N VAL A 64 7.20 6.75 -7.72
CA VAL A 64 8.53 6.21 -7.46
C VAL A 64 8.80 6.20 -5.96
N ALA A 65 8.58 7.33 -5.29
CA ALA A 65 8.72 7.42 -3.84
C ALA A 65 7.74 6.47 -3.11
N PHE A 66 6.51 6.33 -3.61
CA PHE A 66 5.56 5.34 -3.09
C PHE A 66 6.12 3.92 -3.19
N HIS A 67 6.63 3.49 -4.35
CA HIS A 67 7.18 2.15 -4.55
C HIS A 67 8.39 1.87 -3.66
N GLN A 68 9.28 2.85 -3.48
CA GLN A 68 10.43 2.70 -2.57
C GLN A 68 9.97 2.35 -1.14
N GLY A 69 9.03 3.12 -0.60
CA GLY A 69 8.49 2.88 0.75
C GLY A 69 7.61 1.63 0.84
N PHE A 70 6.79 1.35 -0.18
CA PHE A 70 5.91 0.19 -0.22
C PHE A 70 6.71 -1.12 -0.30
N ASN A 71 7.66 -1.22 -1.22
CA ASN A 71 8.46 -2.42 -1.43
C ASN A 71 9.28 -2.78 -0.17
N ALA A 72 9.89 -1.78 0.48
CA ALA A 72 10.63 -2.00 1.72
C ALA A 72 9.74 -2.60 2.84
N LYS A 73 8.49 -2.14 2.96
CA LYS A 73 7.52 -2.66 3.93
C LYS A 73 7.08 -4.10 3.59
N VAL A 74 6.85 -4.40 2.32
CA VAL A 74 6.48 -5.76 1.86
C VAL A 74 7.63 -6.75 2.13
N VAL A 75 8.87 -6.37 1.80
CA VAL A 75 10.05 -7.18 2.09
C VAL A 75 10.19 -7.44 3.59
N GLY A 76 10.10 -6.38 4.42
CA GLY A 76 10.18 -6.52 5.87
C GLY A 76 9.08 -7.41 6.44
N PHE A 77 7.86 -7.34 5.89
CA PHE A 77 6.76 -8.22 6.26
C PHE A 77 7.08 -9.69 5.96
N PHE A 78 7.53 -10.02 4.75
CA PHE A 78 7.87 -11.39 4.40
C PHE A 78 9.06 -11.94 5.19
N GLN A 79 10.08 -11.13 5.45
CA GLN A 79 11.19 -11.51 6.32
C GLN A 79 10.71 -11.87 7.74
N GLN A 80 9.77 -11.10 8.30
CA GLN A 80 9.24 -11.35 9.66
C GLN A 80 8.35 -12.60 9.75
N HIS A 81 7.68 -12.98 8.66
CA HIS A 81 6.61 -13.98 8.72
C HIS A 81 6.82 -15.24 7.90
N LEU A 82 7.79 -15.26 6.98
CA LEU A 82 8.06 -16.39 6.09
C LEU A 82 9.51 -16.92 6.17
N ALA A 83 10.42 -16.27 6.90
CA ALA A 83 11.84 -16.67 6.99
C ALA A 83 12.09 -18.04 7.67
N ALA A 84 11.04 -18.80 8.01
CA ALA A 84 11.13 -20.18 8.50
C ALA A 84 11.54 -21.22 7.43
N GLY A 85 11.81 -20.80 6.19
CA GLY A 85 12.14 -21.71 5.07
C GLY A 85 13.62 -21.88 4.74
N LYS A 86 14.55 -21.17 5.40
CA LYS A 86 16.00 -21.42 5.21
C LYS A 86 16.43 -22.57 6.13
N ALA A 87 16.14 -23.80 5.71
CA ALA A 87 16.93 -24.95 6.15
C ALA A 87 18.40 -24.75 5.71
N PRO A 88 19.38 -25.22 6.48
CA PRO A 88 20.81 -24.96 6.25
C PRO A 88 21.28 -25.32 4.85
#